data_AF-A0A813UIG9-F1
#
_entry.id   AF-A0A813UIG9-F1
#
_cell.length_a   1.000
_cell.length_b   1.000
_cell.length_c   1.000
_cell.angle_alpha   90.00
_cell.angle_beta   90.00
_cell.angle_gamma   90.00
#
_symmetry.space_group_name_H-M   'P 1'
#
loop_
_entity.id
_entity.type
_entity.pdbx_description
1 polymer ?
#
loop_
_entity_poly.entity_id
_entity_poly.type
_entity_poly.pdbx_seq_one_letter_code
_entity_poly.pdbx_strand_id
1 'polypeptide(L)'
;MHQFISFILIFAIIHLNYACYITNCPIGGKRSLQFGNNLHMHQCPRCGLNGQCFGPSICCTGSACRIGHPSDTRQCSMENRNIIPCDIKTSICSAVPNGRCAANGVCCGTESCQTDKNCLMVSNQESDNSREERLSQPEIILFE
;
A
#
# COMPACT_ATOMS: atom_id res chain seq x y z
N MET A 1 -49.88 -23.96 3.98
CA MET A 1 -49.43 -23.49 2.64
C MET A 1 -48.92 -22.05 2.70
N HIS A 2 -49.69 -21.07 3.20
CA HIS A 2 -49.27 -19.67 3.29
C HIS A 2 -48.00 -19.42 4.12
N GLN A 3 -47.83 -20.13 5.24
CA GLN A 3 -46.63 -20.01 6.08
C GLN A 3 -45.36 -20.50 5.36
N PHE A 4 -45.43 -21.62 4.65
CA PHE A 4 -44.30 -22.16 3.88
C PHE A 4 -43.88 -21.22 2.74
N ILE A 5 -44.85 -20.59 2.05
CA ILE A 5 -44.58 -19.60 1.00
C ILE A 5 -43.86 -18.38 1.57
N SER A 6 -44.28 -17.91 2.75
CA SER A 6 -43.64 -16.77 3.43
C SER A 6 -42.19 -17.08 3.83
N PHE A 7 -41.90 -18.27 4.34
CA PHE A 7 -40.52 -18.67 4.67
C PHE A 7 -39.63 -18.72 3.43
N ILE A 8 -40.10 -19.30 2.33
CA ILE A 8 -39.35 -19.37 1.07
C ILE A 8 -39.03 -17.98 0.53
N LEU A 9 -39.98 -17.05 0.59
CA LEU A 9 -39.79 -15.64 0.21
C LEU A 9 -38.71 -14.95 1.05
N ILE A 10 -38.73 -15.13 2.37
CA ILE A 10 -37.75 -14.51 3.27
C ILE A 10 -36.34 -15.05 2.97
N PHE A 11 -36.17 -16.37 2.81
CA PHE A 11 -34.88 -16.96 2.45
C PHE A 11 -34.38 -16.46 1.09
N ALA A 12 -35.26 -16.34 0.09
CA ALA A 12 -34.89 -15.81 -1.22
C ALA A 12 -34.39 -14.37 -1.15
N ILE A 13 -35.04 -13.50 -0.37
CA ILE A 13 -34.64 -12.11 -0.17
C ILE A 13 -33.28 -12.03 0.54
N ILE A 14 -33.03 -12.87 1.55
CA ILE A 14 -31.73 -12.91 2.26
C ILE A 14 -30.60 -13.32 1.30
N HIS A 15 -30.81 -14.35 0.48
CA HIS A 15 -29.81 -14.79 -0.51
C HIS A 15 -29.53 -13.72 -1.59
N LEU A 16 -30.56 -12.99 -2.03
CA LEU A 16 -30.41 -11.87 -2.97
C LEU A 16 -29.59 -10.70 -2.39
N ASN A 17 -29.71 -10.43 -1.09
CA ASN A 17 -28.92 -9.40 -0.42
C ASN A 17 -27.47 -9.85 -0.12
N TYR A 18 -27.24 -11.14 0.09
CA TYR A 18 -25.91 -11.67 0.35
C TYR A 18 -25.02 -11.69 -0.91
N ALA A 19 -25.63 -11.78 -2.10
CA ALA A 19 -24.90 -11.80 -3.37
C ALA A 19 -24.30 -10.44 -3.79
N CYS A 20 -24.64 -9.34 -3.11
CA CYS A 20 -24.20 -7.98 -3.45
C CYS A 20 -23.55 -7.24 -2.26
N TYR A 21 -22.78 -7.95 -1.44
CA TYR A 21 -21.93 -7.30 -0.41
C TYR A 21 -20.45 -7.44 -0.76
N ILE A 22 -20.04 -6.86 -1.89
CA ILE A 22 -18.62 -6.71 -2.25
C ILE A 22 -18.12 -5.43 -1.57
N THR A 23 -17.42 -5.58 -0.45
CA THR A 23 -16.78 -4.45 0.27
C THR A 23 -15.44 -4.05 -0.33
N ASN A 24 -14.85 -4.91 -1.18
CA ASN A 24 -13.60 -4.66 -1.89
C ASN A 24 -13.87 -4.55 -3.39
N CYS A 25 -14.38 -3.42 -3.85
CA CYS A 25 -14.45 -3.16 -5.29
C CYS A 25 -13.03 -2.85 -5.81
N PRO A 26 -12.56 -3.50 -6.88
CA PRO A 26 -11.31 -3.14 -7.52
C PRO A 26 -11.38 -1.70 -8.05
N ILE A 27 -10.24 -1.02 -8.06
CA ILE A 27 -10.09 0.31 -8.64
C ILE A 27 -10.46 0.24 -10.14
N GLY A 28 -11.43 1.04 -10.60
CA GLY A 28 -11.76 1.13 -12.03
C GLY A 28 -13.23 0.97 -12.46
N GLY A 29 -14.21 1.07 -11.57
CA GLY A 29 -15.63 1.13 -11.99
C GLY A 29 -16.00 2.42 -12.75
N LYS A 30 -17.13 2.45 -13.47
CA LYS A 30 -17.58 3.65 -14.22
C LYS A 30 -17.74 4.93 -13.37
N ARG A 31 -17.72 4.83 -12.04
CA ARG A 31 -17.78 5.94 -11.08
C ARG A 31 -16.41 6.30 -10.46
N SER A 32 -15.35 5.53 -10.68
CA SER A 32 -14.02 5.82 -10.12
C SER A 32 -13.31 6.99 -10.80
N LEU A 33 -13.74 7.37 -12.01
CA LEU A 33 -13.22 8.53 -12.74
C LEU A 33 -13.46 9.87 -12.02
N GLN A 34 -14.47 9.94 -11.15
CA GLN A 34 -14.75 11.14 -10.36
C GLN A 34 -13.90 11.24 -9.08
N PHE A 35 -13.33 10.11 -8.65
CA PHE A 35 -12.40 10.04 -7.51
C PHE A 35 -10.93 10.17 -7.96
N GLY A 36 -10.57 9.67 -9.15
CA GLY A 36 -9.17 9.53 -9.59
C GLY A 36 -8.41 10.81 -9.91
N ASN A 37 -9.08 11.96 -10.08
CA ASN A 37 -8.46 13.22 -10.49
C ASN A 37 -8.43 14.32 -9.42
N ASN A 38 -9.15 14.17 -8.30
CA ASN A 38 -9.17 15.15 -7.20
C ASN A 38 -8.93 14.56 -5.81
N LEU A 39 -8.80 13.24 -5.65
CA LEU A 39 -8.38 12.68 -4.37
C LEU A 39 -6.87 12.60 -4.26
N HIS A 40 -6.35 13.36 -3.32
CA HIS A 40 -4.99 13.23 -2.85
C HIS A 40 -4.87 11.88 -2.13
N MET A 41 -4.24 10.89 -2.77
CA MET A 41 -3.87 9.64 -2.10
C MET A 41 -2.95 9.98 -0.93
N HIS A 42 -3.30 9.54 0.28
CA HIS A 42 -2.42 9.71 1.42
C HIS A 42 -1.35 8.62 1.44
N GLN A 43 -0.27 8.88 2.18
CA GLN A 43 0.73 7.85 2.43
C GLN A 43 0.09 6.75 3.30
N CYS A 44 0.33 5.49 2.96
CA CYS A 44 -0.14 4.38 3.81
C CYS A 44 0.33 4.57 5.27
N PRO A 45 -0.42 4.09 6.27
CA PRO A 45 -0.04 4.30 7.66
C PRO A 45 1.17 3.47 8.06
N ARG A 46 1.87 3.95 9.09
CA ARG A 46 2.96 3.21 9.73
C ARG A 46 2.41 2.08 10.59
N CYS A 47 3.24 1.06 10.77
CA CYS A 47 2.95 -0.12 11.57
C CYS A 47 4.22 -0.57 12.31
N GLY A 48 4.08 -1.17 13.49
CA GLY A 48 5.22 -1.61 14.31
C GLY A 48 6.27 -0.52 14.56
N LEU A 49 7.52 -0.93 14.73
CA LEU A 49 8.68 -0.04 14.87
C LEU A 49 9.20 0.35 13.48
N ASN A 50 8.90 1.58 13.05
CA ASN A 50 9.34 2.16 11.77
C ASN A 50 8.94 1.34 10.53
N GLY A 51 7.84 0.58 10.62
CA GLY A 51 7.30 -0.18 9.51
C GLY A 51 6.23 0.59 8.73
N GLN A 52 5.91 0.07 7.56
CA GLN A 52 4.96 0.60 6.60
C GLN A 52 3.99 -0.51 6.19
N CYS A 53 2.70 -0.19 6.11
CA CYS A 53 1.68 -1.15 5.66
C CYS A 53 1.77 -1.38 4.15
N PHE A 54 1.84 -2.63 3.71
CA PHE A 54 1.78 -3.05 2.30
C PHE A 54 0.48 -3.81 1.97
N GLY A 55 -0.24 -4.27 2.99
CA GLY A 55 -1.53 -4.96 2.88
C GLY A 55 -2.21 -5.02 4.25
N PRO A 56 -3.48 -5.47 4.33
CA PRO A 56 -4.25 -5.48 5.58
C PRO A 56 -3.61 -6.32 6.69
N SER A 57 -2.81 -7.31 6.32
CA SER A 57 -2.09 -8.22 7.21
C SER A 57 -0.58 -8.20 7.00
N ILE A 58 -0.03 -7.17 6.33
CA ILE A 58 1.40 -7.11 5.97
C ILE A 58 1.99 -5.78 6.46
N CYS A 59 2.96 -5.89 7.37
CA CYS A 59 3.75 -4.76 7.85
C CYS A 59 5.23 -4.98 7.54
N CYS A 60 5.87 -4.06 6.83
CA CYS A 60 7.28 -4.19 6.44
C CYS A 60 8.13 -3.05 6.99
N THR A 61 9.29 -3.43 7.50
CA THR A 61 10.40 -2.56 7.86
C THR A 61 11.48 -2.70 6.78
N GLY A 62 12.37 -1.71 6.63
CA GLY A 62 13.42 -1.77 5.59
C GLY A 62 14.31 -3.03 5.62
N SER A 63 14.34 -3.75 6.74
CA SER A 63 15.07 -5.01 6.91
C SER A 63 14.20 -6.27 6.80
N ALA A 64 12.93 -6.24 7.21
CA ALA A 64 12.07 -7.43 7.28
C ALA A 64 10.56 -7.12 7.22
N CYS A 65 9.79 -8.11 6.75
CA CYS A 65 8.32 -8.06 6.72
C CYS A 65 7.70 -9.04 7.71
N ARG A 66 6.61 -8.63 8.36
CA ARG A 66 5.78 -9.47 9.22
C ARG A 66 4.38 -9.60 8.63
N ILE A 67 3.92 -10.84 8.49
CA ILE A 67 2.65 -11.20 7.85
C ILE A 67 1.77 -11.90 8.88
N GLY A 68 0.50 -11.47 8.99
CA GLY A 68 -0.49 -12.12 9.85
C GLY A 68 -0.32 -11.89 11.35
N HIS A 69 0.57 -10.98 11.78
CA HIS A 69 0.79 -10.69 13.19
C HIS A 69 -0.12 -9.53 13.67
N PRO A 70 -1.16 -9.80 14.48
CA PRO A 70 -2.24 -8.83 14.74
C PRO A 70 -1.82 -7.59 15.52
N SER A 71 -0.79 -7.66 16.36
CA SER A 71 -0.28 -6.49 17.10
C SER A 71 0.42 -5.49 16.18
N ASP A 72 0.98 -5.94 15.06
CA ASP A 72 1.68 -5.08 14.10
C ASP A 72 0.76 -4.62 12.97
N THR A 73 -0.19 -5.45 12.55
CA THR A 73 -1.00 -5.20 11.34
C THR A 73 -2.34 -4.52 11.64
N ARG A 74 -2.64 -4.22 12.92
CA ARG A 74 -3.91 -3.58 13.31
C ARG A 74 -4.18 -2.29 12.53
N GLN A 75 -3.18 -1.44 12.37
CA GLN A 75 -3.31 -0.18 11.64
C GLN A 75 -3.53 -0.42 10.14
N CYS A 76 -2.89 -1.45 9.57
CA CYS A 76 -3.06 -1.81 8.17
C CYS A 76 -4.48 -2.35 7.89
N SER A 77 -5.06 -3.10 8.84
CA SER A 77 -6.45 -3.56 8.73
C SER A 77 -7.46 -2.41 8.83
N MET A 78 -7.16 -1.37 9.62
CA MET A 78 -7.96 -0.15 9.68
C MET A 78 -7.89 0.62 8.36
N GLU A 79 -6.72 0.71 7.75
CA GLU A 79 -6.53 1.35 6.44
C GLU A 79 -7.36 0.68 5.34
N ASN A 80 -7.49 -0.64 5.39
CA ASN A 80 -8.31 -1.39 4.43
C ASN A 80 -9.81 -1.03 4.47
N ARG A 81 -10.25 -0.27 5.49
CA ARG A 81 -11.62 0.25 5.60
C ARG A 81 -11.74 1.68 5.09
N ASN A 82 -10.63 2.32 4.73
CA ASN A 82 -10.62 3.65 4.16
C ASN A 82 -11.10 3.61 2.71
N ILE A 83 -11.97 4.55 2.36
CA ILE A 83 -12.53 4.69 1.01
C ILE A 83 -11.48 5.30 0.08
N ILE A 84 -10.58 6.12 0.63
CA ILE A 84 -9.47 6.74 -0.11
C ILE A 84 -8.31 5.75 -0.08
N PRO A 85 -7.78 5.32 -1.23
CA PRO A 85 -6.62 4.45 -1.27
C PRO A 85 -5.37 5.22 -0.83
N CYS A 86 -4.49 4.52 -0.12
CA CYS A 86 -3.17 5.00 0.19
C CYS A 86 -2.13 4.55 -0.85
N ASP A 87 -1.02 5.26 -0.95
CA ASP A 87 0.12 4.87 -1.80
C ASP A 87 1.41 4.73 -1.00
N ILE A 88 2.32 3.92 -1.54
CA ILE A 88 3.66 3.66 -0.99
C ILE A 88 4.67 4.10 -2.03
N LYS A 89 5.49 5.08 -1.68
CA LYS A 89 6.55 5.63 -2.55
C LYS A 89 7.81 4.76 -2.56
N THR A 90 7.66 3.47 -2.89
CA THR A 90 8.79 2.55 -3.10
C THR A 90 8.82 2.04 -4.54
N SER A 91 10.00 1.57 -4.97
CA SER A 91 10.19 1.02 -6.32
C SER A 91 9.29 -0.18 -6.58
N ILE A 92 8.85 -0.31 -7.82
CA ILE A 92 8.04 -1.44 -8.29
C ILE A 92 8.98 -2.64 -8.51
N CYS A 93 8.47 -3.84 -8.24
CA CYS A 93 9.18 -5.10 -8.44
C CYS A 93 8.35 -6.08 -9.27
N SER A 94 8.99 -7.14 -9.75
CA SER A 94 8.39 -8.06 -10.74
C SER A 94 8.02 -9.41 -10.16
N ALA A 95 8.53 -9.76 -8.97
CA ALA A 95 8.22 -11.04 -8.34
C ALA A 95 6.73 -11.20 -7.97
N VAL A 96 6.05 -10.10 -7.65
CA VAL A 96 4.62 -10.08 -7.32
C VAL A 96 3.91 -9.10 -8.26
N PRO A 97 2.73 -9.45 -8.83
CA PRO A 97 1.97 -8.52 -9.66
C PRO A 97 1.58 -7.27 -8.88
N ASN A 98 1.85 -6.10 -9.46
CA ASN A 98 1.72 -4.79 -8.82
C ASN A 98 2.49 -4.68 -7.48
N GLY A 99 3.54 -5.48 -7.32
CA GLY A 99 4.36 -5.52 -6.12
C GLY A 99 5.26 -4.30 -6.02
N ARG A 100 5.60 -3.95 -4.77
CA ARG A 100 6.59 -2.92 -4.47
C ARG A 100 7.66 -3.45 -3.52
N CYS A 101 8.86 -2.91 -3.62
CA CYS A 101 9.95 -3.27 -2.72
C CYS A 101 9.62 -2.79 -1.31
N ALA A 102 9.62 -3.74 -0.37
CA ALA A 102 9.15 -3.53 0.99
C ALA A 102 10.27 -3.66 2.03
N ALA A 103 11.25 -4.52 1.74
CA ALA A 103 12.46 -4.68 2.53
C ALA A 103 13.63 -5.07 1.59
N ASN A 104 14.84 -5.13 2.11
CA ASN A 104 16.01 -5.54 1.34
C ASN A 104 15.83 -6.94 0.73
N GLY A 105 15.74 -6.99 -0.60
CA GLY A 105 15.52 -8.22 -1.36
C GLY A 105 14.09 -8.76 -1.30
N VAL A 106 13.10 -8.00 -0.79
CA VAL A 106 11.71 -8.47 -0.63
C VAL A 106 10.74 -7.57 -1.39
N CYS A 107 9.97 -8.19 -2.27
CA CYS A 107 8.87 -7.62 -3.04
C CYS A 107 7.54 -8.03 -2.40
N CYS A 108 6.68 -7.07 -2.06
CA CYS A 108 5.37 -7.34 -1.48
C CYS A 108 4.24 -6.73 -2.31
N GLY A 109 3.16 -7.51 -2.47
CA GLY A 109 1.85 -7.02 -2.85
C GLY A 109 0.94 -6.87 -1.63
N THR A 110 -0.36 -6.81 -1.87
CA THR A 110 -1.38 -6.67 -0.81
C THR A 110 -1.62 -7.95 0.00
N GLU A 111 -1.34 -9.12 -0.58
CA GLU A 111 -1.65 -10.43 0.02
C GLU A 111 -0.42 -11.29 0.29
N SER A 112 0.67 -11.09 -0.46
CA SER A 112 1.86 -11.93 -0.38
C SER A 112 3.14 -11.14 -0.60
N CYS A 113 4.25 -11.71 -0.12
CA CYS A 113 5.59 -11.22 -0.34
C CYS A 113 6.48 -12.34 -0.90
N GLN A 114 7.39 -11.97 -1.80
CA GLN A 114 8.36 -12.88 -2.40
C GLN A 114 9.72 -12.20 -2.48
N THR A 115 10.79 -12.99 -2.41
CA THR A 115 12.14 -12.49 -2.59
C THR A 115 12.35 -12.01 -4.03
N ASP A 116 12.88 -10.82 -4.21
CA ASP A 116 13.20 -10.23 -5.52
C ASP A 116 14.56 -9.52 -5.45
N LYS A 117 15.47 -9.87 -6.38
CA LYS A 117 16.79 -9.26 -6.47
C LYS A 117 16.72 -7.77 -6.86
N ASN A 118 15.64 -7.36 -7.52
CA ASN A 118 15.41 -5.96 -7.89
C ASN A 118 15.16 -5.07 -6.66
N CYS A 119 14.84 -5.67 -5.51
CA CYS A 119 14.65 -4.97 -4.24
C CYS A 119 15.89 -4.97 -3.34
N LEU A 120 17.04 -5.43 -3.85
CA LEU A 120 18.29 -5.38 -3.08
C LEU A 120 18.70 -3.93 -2.87
N MET A 121 18.66 -3.50 -1.61
CA MET A 121 19.14 -2.18 -1.21
C MET A 121 20.66 -2.27 -1.15
N VAL A 122 21.32 -1.82 -2.22
CA VAL A 122 22.77 -1.66 -2.21
C VAL A 122 23.07 -0.54 -1.22
N SER A 123 23.67 -0.87 -0.07
CA SER A 123 24.18 0.12 0.87
C SER A 123 25.41 0.79 0.26
N ASN A 124 25.21 1.64 -0.73
CA ASN A 124 26.20 2.66 -1.06
C ASN A 124 26.09 3.71 0.04
N GLN A 125 27.03 3.68 0.98
CA GLN A 125 27.28 4.83 1.84
C GLN A 125 27.83 5.97 0.96
N GLU A 126 26.98 6.62 0.16
CA GLU A 126 27.28 7.90 -0.48
C GLU A 126 25.99 8.55 -1.00
N SER A 127 25.37 9.37 -0.16
CA SER A 127 24.54 10.52 -0.57
C SER A 127 24.22 11.32 0.68
N ASP A 128 25.28 11.74 1.35
CA ASP A 128 25.22 13.02 2.01
C ASP A 128 25.25 14.10 0.92
N ASN A 129 24.57 15.21 1.20
CA ASN A 129 24.55 16.45 0.42
C ASN A 129 23.52 16.58 -0.71
N SER A 130 22.26 16.75 -0.34
CA SER A 130 21.39 17.71 -1.04
C SER A 130 20.98 18.84 -0.09
N ARG A 131 21.93 19.74 0.20
CA ARG A 131 21.61 21.11 0.60
C ARG A 131 21.85 22.03 -0.59
N GLU A 132 20.79 22.74 -0.92
CA GLU A 132 20.76 24.05 -1.58
C GLU A 132 21.57 24.23 -2.86
N GLU A 133 20.87 24.07 -3.97
CA GLU A 133 21.14 24.84 -5.17
C GLU A 133 20.75 26.31 -4.93
N ARG A 134 21.73 27.20 -4.76
CA ARG A 134 21.64 28.56 -5.32
C ARG A 134 22.98 29.32 -5.31
N LEU A 135 23.35 29.73 -6.52
CA LEU A 135 23.82 31.07 -6.89
C LEU A 135 25.33 31.34 -6.90
N SER A 136 25.86 31.30 -8.12
CA SER A 136 26.73 32.31 -8.75
C SER A 136 28.18 32.51 -8.30
N GLN A 137 29.05 32.17 -9.26
CA GLN A 137 30.27 32.87 -9.70
C GLN A 137 31.61 32.58 -9.00
N PRO A 138 32.70 32.51 -9.80
CA PRO A 138 34.02 32.16 -9.32
C PRO A 138 34.72 33.40 -8.79
N GLU A 139 35.32 33.31 -7.60
CA GLU A 139 36.32 34.28 -7.18
C GLU A 139 37.71 33.65 -7.28
N ILE A 140 38.38 34.05 -8.36
CA ILE A 140 39.83 33.94 -8.54
C ILE A 140 40.47 34.76 -7.42
N ILE A 141 41.38 34.16 -6.64
CA ILE A 141 42.38 34.95 -5.93
C ILE A 141 43.76 34.33 -6.17
N LEU A 142 44.59 35.14 -6.80
CA LEU A 142 45.99 34.97 -7.11
C LEU A 142 46.78 35.93 -6.20
N PHE A 143 47.93 35.47 -5.69
CA PHE A 143 48.95 36.19 -4.89
C PHE A 143 48.51 36.63 -3.47
N GLU A 144 49.33 36.53 -2.42
CA GLU A 144 50.79 36.71 -2.29
C GLU A 144 51.48 35.60 -1.47
#